data_AF-A0A254NIM9-F1
#
_entry.id   AF-A0A254NIM9-F1
#
_cell.length_a   1.000
_cell.length_b   1.000
_cell.length_c   1.000
_cell.angle_alpha   90.00
_cell.angle_beta   90.00
_cell.angle_gamma   90.00
#
_symmetry.space_group_name_H-M   'P 1'
#
loop_
_entity.id
_entity.type
_entity.pdbx_description
1 polymer ?
#
loop_
_entity_poly.entity_id
_entity_poly.type
_entity_poly.pdbx_seq_one_letter_code
_entity_poly.pdbx_strand_id
1 'polypeptide(L)'
;MSAQASQGTENGRASETSKSAALPKALAASSVRTGKAAAASSFVGMHGQLSIKNGKLTDSSGKPVQLKGISSHGIQWYGDYVNKESMKWLRDDWNMNVFRVAMYTGEGGYISNPDLKKKVKEAVDAAIELGVYVIVDWHILSDGDPNTYKTQSKAFFKEMAQTYGDTPNVIYEIANEPNGNVNWNNQIKPYAKEVIAAIRAEDPDNPIIVGTGTWSQDVQDAAASPLDDPNVLYAVHFYAGTHGAWLRERIDAASAKGLAVFVSEWGTSDASGNGGPYLTPSREWTDFLDKRGISWVNWSLADKQEASAALRPGASKNGGWTASELSESGKFVRERMRAGTSGSGGATSPSTVPGQVQGLTAKAGSAKVDLQWTAVSGADSYTVKRALGGGTYSVLKQGVKQAAFTDSTAENGKSYRYKVAAANAKGAGPDSKEVAANPAASGGGTSGSPGTPPSGGSGDLTLLYRILDDNPSDNALRPVFNIRNEGSSPLDLNNVAIRYYYTNEGGVAQNYFCDWAQIGASNVKATFGRTPGAPEGAADYVEIRFSGGTVPAGGESGEIQSRIHKSDWSPYEESGDYSYRAGQLQFGKTDRSVLYVGGKRVSGSEPQS
;
A
#
# COMPACT_ATOMS: atom_id res chain seq x y z
N MET A 1 -68.28 7.37 60.78
CA MET A 1 -68.07 6.91 59.39
C MET A 1 -68.00 8.17 58.52
N SER A 2 -67.00 9.01 58.77
CA SER A 2 -65.67 9.09 58.12
C SER A 2 -65.74 10.02 56.90
N ALA A 3 -65.45 11.29 57.23
CA ALA A 3 -65.74 12.58 56.60
C ALA A 3 -65.27 12.76 55.14
N GLN A 4 -66.15 13.27 54.26
CA GLN A 4 -66.24 14.64 53.69
C GLN A 4 -64.98 15.08 52.91
N ALA A 5 -64.98 15.69 51.72
CA ALA A 5 -65.93 16.09 50.67
C ALA A 5 -65.42 17.43 50.10
N SER A 6 -65.44 17.59 48.77
CA SER A 6 -65.70 18.87 48.06
C SER A 6 -64.60 19.96 48.16
N GLN A 7 -64.29 20.84 47.21
CA GLN A 7 -64.67 21.21 45.82
C GLN A 7 -63.69 22.35 45.44
N GLY A 8 -63.60 22.73 44.15
CA GLY A 8 -63.28 24.13 43.79
C GLY A 8 -62.30 24.30 42.63
N THR A 9 -62.73 25.04 41.62
CA THR A 9 -62.21 25.19 40.25
C THR A 9 -61.29 26.40 40.01
N GLU A 10 -60.38 26.20 39.03
CA GLU A 10 -59.85 27.11 37.99
C GLU A 10 -58.77 28.21 38.23
N ASN A 11 -57.81 28.17 37.29
CA ASN A 11 -56.93 29.20 36.70
C ASN A 11 -55.78 29.84 37.50
N GLY A 12 -54.54 29.71 36.97
CA GLY A 12 -53.43 30.63 37.30
C GLY A 12 -52.00 30.11 37.14
N ARG A 13 -51.37 30.49 36.03
CA ARG A 13 -49.93 30.78 35.74
C ARG A 13 -48.87 30.63 36.88
N ALA A 14 -47.81 29.88 36.54
CA ALA A 14 -46.37 30.00 36.90
C ALA A 14 -45.91 30.34 38.34
N SER A 15 -45.10 29.47 38.96
CA SER A 15 -43.63 29.66 39.12
C SER A 15 -43.03 28.64 40.11
N GLU A 16 -41.72 28.46 39.96
CA GLU A 16 -40.80 27.48 40.54
C GLU A 16 -40.74 27.46 42.07
N THR A 17 -40.26 26.34 42.63
CA THR A 17 -39.11 26.40 43.55
C THR A 17 -38.39 25.05 43.61
N SER A 18 -37.10 25.12 43.33
CA SER A 18 -36.10 24.08 43.45
C SER A 18 -35.70 23.84 44.91
N LYS A 19 -35.25 22.63 45.22
CA LYS A 19 -34.27 22.39 46.29
C LYS A 19 -33.12 21.57 45.71
N SER A 20 -32.07 22.28 45.32
CA SER A 20 -30.75 21.75 45.05
C SER A 20 -30.01 21.56 46.38
N ALA A 21 -29.58 20.33 46.66
CA ALA A 21 -28.61 20.05 47.71
C ALA A 21 -27.21 20.30 47.14
N ALA A 22 -26.53 21.32 47.67
CA ALA A 22 -25.17 21.67 47.25
C ALA A 22 -24.15 20.64 47.75
N LEU A 23 -23.44 19.99 46.82
CA LEU A 23 -22.19 19.28 47.09
C LEU A 23 -21.06 20.29 47.42
N PRO A 24 -20.10 19.95 48.29
CA PRO A 24 -19.05 20.87 48.69
C PRO A 24 -18.10 21.22 47.53
N LYS A 25 -17.89 22.52 47.29
CA LYS A 25 -17.04 23.12 46.23
C LYS A 25 -15.61 22.53 46.12
N ALA A 26 -15.09 21.88 47.16
CA ALA A 26 -13.74 21.33 47.19
C ALA A 26 -13.56 20.07 46.33
N LEU A 27 -14.57 19.17 46.26
CA LEU A 27 -14.48 17.97 45.41
C LEU A 27 -14.67 18.30 43.93
N ALA A 28 -15.52 19.28 43.60
CA ALA A 28 -15.72 19.75 42.23
C ALA A 28 -14.48 20.49 41.68
N ALA A 29 -13.78 21.26 42.51
CA ALA A 29 -12.53 21.91 42.11
C ALA A 29 -11.38 20.90 41.93
N SER A 30 -11.37 19.81 42.70
CA SER A 30 -10.40 18.72 42.56
C SER A 30 -10.64 17.92 41.27
N SER A 31 -11.88 17.56 40.96
CA SER A 31 -12.22 16.81 39.74
C SER A 31 -12.01 17.61 38.46
N VAL A 32 -12.25 18.92 38.49
CA VAL A 32 -11.98 19.84 37.37
C VAL A 32 -10.47 20.05 37.18
N ARG A 33 -9.67 20.13 38.25
CA ARG A 33 -8.20 20.20 38.16
C ARG A 33 -7.60 18.88 37.64
N THR A 34 -8.11 17.72 38.06
CA THR A 34 -7.66 16.42 37.53
C THR A 34 -8.08 16.21 36.08
N GLY A 35 -9.27 16.65 35.67
CA GLY A 35 -9.72 16.59 34.27
C GLY A 35 -8.92 17.49 33.33
N LYS A 36 -8.57 18.71 33.77
CA LYS A 36 -7.72 19.64 32.99
C LYS A 36 -6.26 19.19 32.92
N ALA A 37 -5.74 18.55 33.98
CA ALA A 37 -4.41 17.96 33.99
C ALA A 37 -4.32 16.68 33.12
N ALA A 38 -5.36 15.83 33.16
CA ALA A 38 -5.46 14.65 32.30
C ALA A 38 -5.56 15.04 30.81
N ALA A 39 -6.36 16.06 30.48
CA ALA A 39 -6.44 16.62 29.14
C ALA A 39 -5.08 17.14 28.66
N ALA A 40 -4.34 17.89 29.48
CA ALA A 40 -3.00 18.39 29.16
C ALA A 40 -1.92 17.29 29.02
N SER A 41 -2.15 16.10 29.59
CA SER A 41 -1.25 14.93 29.45
C SER A 41 -1.58 14.01 28.27
N SER A 42 -2.71 14.21 27.60
CA SER A 42 -3.08 13.43 26.41
C SER A 42 -2.25 13.82 25.19
N PHE A 43 -2.22 12.97 24.15
CA PHE A 43 -1.41 13.26 22.95
C PHE A 43 -1.85 14.57 22.29
N VAL A 44 -3.15 14.76 22.10
CA VAL A 44 -3.71 16.02 21.56
C VAL A 44 -3.54 17.17 22.55
N GLY A 45 -3.60 16.94 23.86
CA GLY A 45 -3.30 17.98 24.84
C GLY A 45 -1.86 18.50 24.80
N MET A 46 -0.90 17.63 24.48
CA MET A 46 0.51 17.98 24.34
C MET A 46 0.82 18.65 23.00
N HIS A 47 0.18 18.20 21.91
CA HIS A 47 0.49 18.67 20.56
C HIS A 47 -0.46 19.78 20.07
N GLY A 48 -1.72 19.81 20.48
CA GLY A 48 -2.70 20.84 20.13
C GLY A 48 -3.03 20.90 18.65
N GLN A 49 -3.36 22.10 18.16
CA GLN A 49 -3.73 22.35 16.76
C GLN A 49 -2.61 21.93 15.79
N LEU A 50 -2.96 21.10 14.82
CA LEU A 50 -2.03 20.67 13.79
C LEU A 50 -1.97 21.67 12.65
N SER A 51 -0.77 21.90 12.12
CA SER A 51 -0.57 22.74 10.93
C SER A 51 0.52 22.21 10.01
N ILE A 52 0.45 22.55 8.72
CA ILE A 52 1.47 22.20 7.73
C ILE A 52 2.47 23.36 7.64
N LYS A 53 3.74 23.06 7.90
CA LYS A 53 4.85 24.01 7.76
C LYS A 53 5.99 23.34 7.00
N ASN A 54 6.49 24.00 5.96
CA ASN A 54 7.59 23.50 5.13
C ASN A 54 7.37 22.05 4.63
N GLY A 55 6.15 21.74 4.19
CA GLY A 55 5.79 20.41 3.69
C GLY A 55 5.73 19.33 4.78
N LYS A 56 5.61 19.69 6.06
CA LYS A 56 5.54 18.76 7.19
C LYS A 56 4.35 19.06 8.09
N LEU A 57 3.75 18.00 8.63
CA LEU A 57 2.78 18.11 9.72
C LEU A 57 3.50 18.55 11.00
N THR A 58 2.99 19.60 11.64
CA THR A 58 3.55 20.18 12.85
C THR A 58 2.48 20.37 13.91
N ASP A 59 2.90 20.33 15.16
CA ASP A 59 2.07 20.62 16.32
C ASP A 59 1.85 22.14 16.52
N SER A 60 1.08 22.52 17.53
CA SER A 60 0.75 23.91 17.86
C SER A 60 1.97 24.78 18.21
N SER A 61 3.10 24.15 18.58
CA SER A 61 4.38 24.84 18.79
C SER A 61 5.21 24.98 17.51
N GLY A 62 4.73 24.42 16.39
CA GLY A 62 5.42 24.38 15.10
C GLY A 62 6.49 23.29 15.00
N LYS A 63 6.52 22.33 15.92
CA LYS A 63 7.45 21.19 15.87
C LYS A 63 6.88 20.08 15.00
N PRO A 64 7.69 19.41 14.15
CA PRO A 64 7.24 18.25 13.39
C PRO A 64 6.65 17.17 14.31
N VAL A 65 5.50 16.62 13.91
CA VAL A 65 4.80 15.56 14.62
C VAL A 65 4.47 14.44 13.65
N GLN A 66 4.64 13.19 14.08
CA GLN A 66 4.30 12.01 13.31
C GLN A 66 3.14 11.28 13.97
N LEU A 67 2.05 11.12 13.22
CA LEU A 67 0.90 10.34 13.65
C LEU A 67 1.04 8.90 13.16
N LYS A 68 0.73 7.95 14.04
CA LYS A 68 0.78 6.50 13.81
C LYS A 68 -0.50 5.89 14.34
N GLY A 69 -1.22 5.22 13.45
CA GLY A 69 -2.55 4.74 13.77
C GLY A 69 -2.98 3.49 13.04
N ILE A 70 -4.25 3.15 13.27
CA ILE A 70 -4.97 2.10 12.56
C ILE A 70 -6.31 2.63 12.04
N SER A 71 -6.68 2.18 10.86
CA SER A 71 -7.98 2.46 10.23
C SER A 71 -8.97 1.39 10.65
N SER A 72 -10.22 1.76 10.85
CA SER A 72 -11.30 0.79 10.73
C SER A 72 -11.27 0.16 9.33
N HIS A 73 -11.83 -1.04 9.18
CA HIS A 73 -12.37 -1.43 7.88
C HIS A 73 -13.66 -0.61 7.62
N GLY A 74 -14.32 -0.78 6.47
CA GLY A 74 -15.63 -0.20 6.22
C GLY A 74 -16.62 -0.40 7.38
N ILE A 75 -17.08 0.72 7.95
CA ILE A 75 -17.90 0.74 9.17
C ILE A 75 -19.30 0.14 8.99
N GLN A 76 -19.77 -0.01 7.75
CA GLN A 76 -20.99 -0.73 7.42
C GLN A 76 -20.88 -2.25 7.65
N TRP A 77 -19.66 -2.78 7.68
CA TRP A 77 -19.38 -4.21 7.88
C TRP A 77 -18.74 -4.51 9.24
N TYR A 78 -17.81 -3.65 9.67
CA TYR A 78 -16.99 -3.88 10.86
C TYR A 78 -17.07 -2.73 11.88
N GLY A 79 -18.14 -1.92 11.81
CA GLY A 79 -18.35 -0.77 12.71
C GLY A 79 -18.43 -1.13 14.19
N ASP A 80 -18.65 -2.39 14.55
CA ASP A 80 -18.63 -2.86 15.94
C ASP A 80 -17.26 -2.73 16.60
N TYR A 81 -16.17 -2.82 15.82
CA TYR A 81 -14.81 -2.57 16.32
C TYR A 81 -14.53 -1.08 16.54
N VAL A 82 -15.40 -0.19 16.07
CA VAL A 82 -15.26 1.26 16.23
C VAL A 82 -16.14 1.69 17.39
N ASN A 83 -15.52 1.76 18.56
CA ASN A 83 -16.13 2.23 19.81
C ASN A 83 -15.05 2.77 20.76
N LYS A 84 -15.47 3.45 21.82
CA LYS A 84 -14.54 4.08 22.77
C LYS A 84 -13.59 3.08 23.44
N GLU A 85 -14.05 1.88 23.78
CA GLU A 85 -13.21 0.91 24.52
C GLU A 85 -12.12 0.30 23.64
N SER A 86 -12.43 -0.05 22.39
CA SER A 86 -11.42 -0.53 21.44
C SER A 86 -10.39 0.56 21.10
N MET A 87 -10.83 1.80 20.89
CA MET A 87 -9.95 2.95 20.64
C MET A 87 -9.08 3.27 21.86
N LYS A 88 -9.63 3.16 23.07
CA LYS A 88 -8.89 3.30 24.32
C LYS A 88 -7.82 2.22 24.46
N TRP A 89 -8.16 0.97 24.16
CA TRP A 89 -7.20 -0.12 24.15
C TRP A 89 -6.07 0.10 23.15
N LEU A 90 -6.39 0.54 21.93
CA LEU A 90 -5.38 0.89 20.93
C LEU A 90 -4.47 2.04 21.39
N ARG A 91 -5.03 3.07 22.03
CA ARG A 91 -4.22 4.15 22.63
C ARG A 91 -3.30 3.61 23.72
N ASP A 92 -3.85 2.87 24.68
CA ASP A 92 -3.13 2.48 25.90
C ASP A 92 -2.12 1.34 25.65
N ASP A 93 -2.47 0.38 24.80
CA ASP A 93 -1.64 -0.79 24.52
C ASP A 93 -0.85 -0.66 23.20
N TRP A 94 -1.39 -0.05 22.15
CA TRP A 94 -0.65 0.06 20.88
C TRP A 94 0.09 1.39 20.76
N ASN A 95 -0.15 2.32 21.69
CA ASN A 95 0.33 3.70 21.62
C ASN A 95 -0.18 4.44 20.38
N MET A 96 -1.41 4.14 19.98
CA MET A 96 -2.10 4.83 18.90
C MET A 96 -2.31 6.30 19.26
N ASN A 97 -1.97 7.20 18.33
CA ASN A 97 -2.21 8.64 18.49
C ASN A 97 -3.14 9.24 17.41
N VAL A 98 -3.53 8.44 16.42
CA VAL A 98 -4.56 8.77 15.43
C VAL A 98 -5.39 7.53 15.11
N PHE A 99 -6.71 7.69 14.99
CA PHE A 99 -7.61 6.65 14.49
C PHE A 99 -8.25 7.12 13.17
N ARG A 100 -8.40 6.24 12.18
CA ARG A 100 -9.13 6.58 10.94
C ARG A 100 -10.45 5.83 10.88
N VAL A 101 -11.55 6.54 10.65
CA VAL A 101 -12.87 5.96 10.50
C VAL A 101 -13.27 5.95 9.02
N ALA A 102 -13.11 4.79 8.38
CA ALA A 102 -13.36 4.59 6.95
C ALA A 102 -14.86 4.45 6.66
N MET A 103 -15.50 5.56 6.28
CA MET A 103 -16.92 5.59 5.91
C MET A 103 -17.06 5.45 4.40
N TYR A 104 -17.24 4.21 3.93
CA TYR A 104 -17.52 3.91 2.53
C TYR A 104 -18.71 4.72 2.04
N THR A 105 -18.62 5.16 0.79
CA THR A 105 -19.69 5.87 0.09
C THR A 105 -20.57 4.88 -0.67
N GLY A 106 -19.96 4.07 -1.53
CA GLY A 106 -20.56 2.92 -2.21
C GLY A 106 -20.62 1.66 -1.32
N GLU A 107 -20.90 0.50 -1.94
CA GLU A 107 -20.78 -0.83 -1.29
C GLU A 107 -21.58 -0.99 0.02
N GLY A 108 -22.82 -0.49 0.04
CA GLY A 108 -23.66 -0.49 1.24
C GLY A 108 -23.31 0.60 2.26
N GLY A 109 -22.41 1.50 1.88
CA GLY A 109 -21.95 2.65 2.66
C GLY A 109 -22.94 3.82 2.70
N TYR A 110 -22.42 5.00 3.00
CA TYR A 110 -23.16 6.21 3.37
C TYR A 110 -24.23 6.62 2.36
N ILE A 111 -24.00 6.42 1.05
CA ILE A 111 -24.97 6.82 0.03
C ILE A 111 -26.27 6.02 0.14
N SER A 112 -26.16 4.72 0.42
CA SER A 112 -27.32 3.84 0.66
C SER A 112 -27.77 3.81 2.12
N ASN A 113 -26.89 4.17 3.05
CA ASN A 113 -27.11 4.11 4.50
C ASN A 113 -26.53 5.35 5.20
N PRO A 114 -27.22 6.51 5.12
CA PRO A 114 -26.72 7.77 5.66
C PRO A 114 -26.60 7.78 7.19
N ASP A 115 -27.20 6.80 7.88
CA ASP A 115 -27.09 6.65 9.33
C ASP A 115 -25.68 6.26 9.79
N LEU A 116 -24.82 5.76 8.89
CA LEU A 116 -23.41 5.47 9.18
C LEU A 116 -22.64 6.70 9.69
N LYS A 117 -23.09 7.93 9.38
CA LYS A 117 -22.51 9.14 9.97
C LYS A 117 -22.59 9.16 11.50
N LYS A 118 -23.58 8.49 12.11
CA LYS A 118 -23.68 8.37 13.58
C LYS A 118 -22.47 7.61 14.15
N LYS A 119 -22.00 6.57 13.45
CA LYS A 119 -20.82 5.82 13.84
C LYS A 119 -19.53 6.63 13.65
N VAL A 120 -19.47 7.47 12.61
CA VAL A 120 -18.38 8.47 12.48
C VAL A 120 -18.36 9.42 13.68
N LYS A 121 -19.51 10.00 14.04
CA LYS A 121 -19.63 10.89 15.22
C LYS A 121 -19.19 10.19 16.52
N GLU A 122 -19.61 8.94 16.72
CA GLU A 122 -19.16 8.13 17.86
C GLU A 122 -17.64 7.97 17.91
N ALA A 123 -16.99 7.72 16.77
CA ALA A 123 -15.53 7.63 16.70
C ALA A 123 -14.85 8.98 16.99
N VAL A 124 -15.41 10.08 16.49
CA VAL A 124 -14.88 11.43 16.75
C VAL A 124 -15.02 11.81 18.22
N ASP A 125 -16.18 11.60 18.82
CA ASP A 125 -16.45 11.85 20.24
C ASP A 125 -15.49 11.02 21.13
N ALA A 126 -15.29 9.75 20.79
CA ALA A 126 -14.34 8.88 21.49
C ALA A 126 -12.90 9.39 21.36
N ALA A 127 -12.46 9.82 20.17
CA ALA A 127 -11.12 10.35 19.96
C ALA A 127 -10.86 11.63 20.76
N ILE A 128 -11.85 12.54 20.81
CA ILE A 128 -11.82 13.77 21.62
C ILE A 128 -11.65 13.40 23.09
N GLU A 129 -12.47 12.50 23.62
CA GLU A 129 -12.41 12.12 25.04
C GLU A 129 -11.11 11.38 25.41
N LEU A 130 -10.56 10.59 24.47
CA LEU A 130 -9.31 9.87 24.67
C LEU A 130 -8.06 10.74 24.43
N GLY A 131 -8.23 11.93 23.86
CA GLY A 131 -7.16 12.87 23.54
C GLY A 131 -6.20 12.35 22.46
N VAL A 132 -6.74 11.71 21.42
CA VAL A 132 -6.05 11.28 20.19
C VAL A 132 -6.64 11.98 18.98
N TYR A 133 -5.91 12.04 17.86
CA TYR A 133 -6.44 12.58 16.61
C TYR A 133 -7.38 11.58 15.94
N VAL A 134 -8.25 12.05 15.05
CA VAL A 134 -9.17 11.23 14.26
C VAL A 134 -9.24 11.71 12.82
N ILE A 135 -9.12 10.78 11.87
CA ILE A 135 -9.33 11.03 10.46
C ILE A 135 -10.76 10.62 10.11
N VAL A 136 -11.55 11.59 9.67
CA VAL A 136 -12.89 11.38 9.11
C VAL A 136 -12.75 11.17 7.61
N ASP A 137 -12.88 9.92 7.19
CA ASP A 137 -12.59 9.50 5.83
C ASP A 137 -13.87 9.27 5.00
N TRP A 138 -14.00 10.07 3.94
CA TRP A 138 -14.98 9.87 2.88
C TRP A 138 -14.43 8.84 1.89
N HIS A 139 -14.76 7.59 2.17
CA HIS A 139 -14.06 6.44 1.64
C HIS A 139 -14.59 6.03 0.27
N ILE A 140 -14.27 6.81 -0.76
CA ILE A 140 -14.50 6.43 -2.16
C ILE A 140 -13.58 5.27 -2.55
N LEU A 141 -14.09 4.33 -3.35
CA LEU A 141 -13.31 3.21 -3.88
C LEU A 141 -13.91 2.72 -5.21
N SER A 142 -15.00 1.95 -5.16
CA SER A 142 -15.70 1.47 -6.37
C SER A 142 -16.34 2.62 -7.16
N ASP A 143 -16.69 3.71 -6.48
CA ASP A 143 -17.13 4.99 -7.03
C ASP A 143 -15.94 5.93 -7.32
N GLY A 144 -14.92 5.42 -8.01
CA GLY A 144 -13.57 6.00 -8.12
C GLY A 144 -13.43 7.46 -8.60
N ASP A 145 -14.46 8.09 -9.17
CA ASP A 145 -14.46 9.56 -9.39
C ASP A 145 -15.10 10.28 -8.19
N PRO A 146 -14.33 11.10 -7.44
CA PRO A 146 -14.86 11.83 -6.28
C PRO A 146 -16.02 12.78 -6.64
N ASN A 147 -16.19 13.14 -7.92
CA ASN A 147 -17.28 13.99 -8.36
C ASN A 147 -18.65 13.29 -8.34
N THR A 148 -18.69 11.95 -8.33
CA THR A 148 -19.93 11.15 -8.36
C THR A 148 -20.92 11.56 -7.27
N TYR A 149 -20.40 11.76 -6.05
CA TYR A 149 -21.21 12.14 -4.89
C TYR A 149 -20.74 13.44 -4.23
N LYS A 150 -20.21 14.38 -5.04
CA LYS A 150 -19.66 15.65 -4.54
C LYS A 150 -20.65 16.46 -3.72
N THR A 151 -21.93 16.49 -4.12
CA THR A 151 -22.97 17.22 -3.38
C THR A 151 -23.15 16.65 -1.97
N GLN A 152 -23.21 15.33 -1.85
CA GLN A 152 -23.34 14.61 -0.58
C GLN A 152 -22.08 14.78 0.28
N SER A 153 -20.89 14.68 -0.33
CA SER A 153 -19.61 14.91 0.33
C SER A 153 -19.52 16.32 0.93
N LYS A 154 -19.84 17.36 0.15
CA LYS A 154 -19.86 18.76 0.63
C LYS A 154 -20.81 18.93 1.81
N ALA A 155 -22.01 18.36 1.75
CA ALA A 155 -22.97 18.44 2.85
C ALA A 155 -22.49 17.70 4.11
N PHE A 156 -21.94 16.50 3.94
CA PHE A 156 -21.40 15.69 5.02
C PHE A 156 -20.24 16.40 5.73
N PHE A 157 -19.23 16.86 4.98
CA PHE A 157 -18.08 17.54 5.56
C PHE A 157 -18.42 18.88 6.19
N LYS A 158 -19.37 19.63 5.60
CA LYS A 158 -19.90 20.83 6.23
C LYS A 158 -20.54 20.52 7.59
N GLU A 159 -21.34 19.45 7.70
CA GLU A 159 -21.93 19.02 8.97
C GLU A 159 -20.87 18.60 10.00
N MET A 160 -19.84 17.85 9.58
CA MET A 160 -18.74 17.45 10.48
C MET A 160 -17.96 18.66 10.97
N ALA A 161 -17.61 19.60 10.08
CA ALA A 161 -16.90 20.83 10.43
C ALA A 161 -17.72 21.75 11.35
N GLN A 162 -19.02 21.90 11.10
CA GLN A 162 -19.94 22.62 11.99
C GLN A 162 -20.01 22.02 13.40
N THR A 163 -19.86 20.69 13.51
CA THR A 163 -20.00 20.00 14.78
C THR A 163 -18.67 19.96 15.56
N TYR A 164 -17.55 19.78 14.87
CA TYR A 164 -16.27 19.43 15.48
C TYR A 164 -15.10 20.35 15.12
N GLY A 165 -15.31 21.36 14.29
CA GLY A 165 -14.25 22.23 13.78
C GLY A 165 -13.54 23.05 14.85
N ASP A 166 -14.18 23.27 16.00
CA ASP A 166 -13.57 23.93 17.16
C ASP A 166 -12.65 23.00 18.00
N THR A 167 -12.41 21.77 17.53
CA THR A 167 -11.52 20.81 18.21
C THR A 167 -10.28 20.53 17.34
N PRO A 168 -9.08 20.44 17.96
CA PRO A 168 -7.85 20.15 17.21
C PRO A 168 -7.74 18.67 16.79
N ASN A 169 -8.66 17.81 17.23
CA ASN A 169 -8.58 16.37 17.04
C ASN A 169 -8.84 15.94 15.60
N VAL A 170 -9.64 16.70 14.85
CA VAL A 170 -10.20 16.27 13.57
C VAL A 170 -9.25 16.54 12.40
N ILE A 171 -9.14 15.54 11.53
CA ILE A 171 -8.50 15.62 10.22
C ILE A 171 -9.53 15.13 9.20
N TYR A 172 -9.76 15.88 8.13
CA TYR A 172 -10.74 15.50 7.10
C TYR A 172 -10.02 14.80 5.94
N GLU A 173 -10.37 13.56 5.61
CA GLU A 173 -9.89 12.90 4.39
C GLU A 173 -11.03 12.87 3.37
N ILE A 174 -10.95 13.77 2.38
CA ILE A 174 -12.11 14.11 1.55
C ILE A 174 -12.37 13.17 0.39
N ALA A 175 -11.42 12.29 0.07
CA ALA A 175 -11.53 11.26 -0.95
C ALA A 175 -10.41 10.24 -0.74
N ASN A 176 -10.75 9.04 -0.25
CA ASN A 176 -9.81 7.94 -0.03
C ASN A 176 -8.95 7.61 -1.26
N GLU A 177 -9.57 7.05 -2.31
CA GLU A 177 -8.82 6.50 -3.45
C GLU A 177 -9.45 6.87 -4.81
N PRO A 178 -9.20 8.09 -5.32
CA PRO A 178 -9.48 8.40 -6.71
C PRO A 178 -8.80 7.39 -7.64
N ASN A 179 -9.55 6.73 -8.53
CA ASN A 179 -9.04 5.65 -9.38
C ASN A 179 -9.81 5.52 -10.71
N GLY A 180 -9.36 4.60 -11.57
CA GLY A 180 -9.86 4.48 -12.94
C GLY A 180 -9.37 5.64 -13.82
N ASN A 181 -10.22 6.15 -14.72
CA ASN A 181 -9.88 7.23 -15.66
C ASN A 181 -9.91 8.64 -15.02
N VAL A 182 -9.62 8.72 -13.72
CA VAL A 182 -9.68 9.93 -12.89
C VAL A 182 -8.26 10.47 -12.69
N ASN A 183 -8.06 11.77 -12.90
CA ASN A 183 -6.76 12.41 -12.72
C ASN A 183 -6.82 13.69 -11.88
N TRP A 184 -5.63 14.14 -11.46
CA TRP A 184 -5.49 15.27 -10.54
C TRP A 184 -6.12 16.56 -11.06
N ASN A 185 -5.76 17.00 -12.26
CA ASN A 185 -6.14 18.33 -12.75
C ASN A 185 -7.61 18.42 -13.17
N ASN A 186 -8.18 17.34 -13.70
CA ASN A 186 -9.51 17.38 -14.31
C ASN A 186 -10.64 17.03 -13.32
N GLN A 187 -10.40 16.11 -12.38
CA GLN A 187 -11.44 15.63 -11.46
C GLN A 187 -11.12 15.96 -10.00
N ILE A 188 -9.94 15.57 -9.52
CA ILE A 188 -9.63 15.54 -8.08
C ILE A 188 -9.42 16.95 -7.53
N LYS A 189 -8.58 17.77 -8.15
CA LYS A 189 -8.30 19.14 -7.71
C LYS A 189 -9.55 20.04 -7.76
N PRO A 190 -10.38 20.02 -8.83
CA PRO A 190 -11.66 20.75 -8.83
C PRO A 190 -12.63 20.30 -7.73
N TYR A 191 -12.77 18.98 -7.52
CA TYR A 191 -13.54 18.43 -6.40
C TYR A 191 -13.04 18.96 -5.06
N ALA A 192 -11.73 18.85 -4.81
CA ALA A 192 -11.11 19.25 -3.56
C ALA A 192 -11.33 20.74 -3.27
N LYS A 193 -11.20 21.63 -4.27
CA LYS A 193 -11.47 23.06 -4.11
C LYS A 193 -12.87 23.34 -3.59
N GLU A 194 -13.88 22.62 -4.09
CA GLU A 194 -15.27 22.81 -3.65
C GLU A 194 -15.55 22.26 -2.25
N VAL A 195 -14.98 21.10 -1.90
CA VAL A 195 -15.18 20.49 -0.58
C VAL A 195 -14.38 21.22 0.50
N ILE A 196 -13.13 21.60 0.21
CA ILE A 196 -12.30 22.43 1.11
C ILE A 196 -13.01 23.76 1.40
N ALA A 197 -13.55 24.44 0.39
CA ALA A 197 -14.30 25.68 0.62
C ALA A 197 -15.52 25.48 1.54
N ALA A 198 -16.20 24.34 1.44
CA ALA A 198 -17.32 24.01 2.33
C ALA A 198 -16.88 23.73 3.77
N ILE A 199 -15.74 23.05 3.96
CA ILE A 199 -15.13 22.82 5.28
C ILE A 199 -14.66 24.15 5.88
N ARG A 200 -13.88 24.93 5.13
CA ARG A 200 -13.27 26.20 5.59
C ARG A 200 -14.27 27.30 5.93
N ALA A 201 -15.52 27.17 5.48
CA ALA A 201 -16.61 28.04 5.92
C ALA A 201 -16.99 27.84 7.40
N GLU A 202 -16.64 26.70 7.98
CA GLU A 202 -17.04 26.27 9.32
C GLU A 202 -15.82 25.94 10.21
N ASP A 203 -14.73 25.47 9.61
CA ASP A 203 -13.47 25.08 10.26
C ASP A 203 -12.28 25.70 9.49
N PRO A 204 -11.70 26.80 9.99
CA PRO A 204 -10.71 27.56 9.23
C PRO A 204 -9.34 26.91 9.13
N ASP A 205 -9.01 25.91 9.98
CA ASP A 205 -7.62 25.55 10.21
C ASP A 205 -7.33 24.08 10.52
N ASN A 206 -8.28 23.16 10.66
CA ASN A 206 -7.92 21.74 10.79
C ASN A 206 -7.33 21.16 9.50
N PRO A 207 -6.43 20.15 9.58
CA PRO A 207 -5.81 19.58 8.39
C PRO A 207 -6.81 18.84 7.48
N ILE A 208 -6.60 18.94 6.17
CA ILE A 208 -7.39 18.22 5.17
C ILE A 208 -6.44 17.32 4.35
N ILE A 209 -6.73 16.02 4.29
CA ILE A 209 -6.07 15.05 3.43
C ILE A 209 -6.87 14.92 2.13
N VAL A 210 -6.19 15.02 0.99
CA VAL A 210 -6.78 14.86 -0.34
C VAL A 210 -6.17 13.64 -1.04
N GLY A 211 -7.02 12.70 -1.47
CA GLY A 211 -6.62 11.56 -2.29
C GLY A 211 -5.93 11.97 -3.58
N THR A 212 -5.06 11.10 -4.11
CA THR A 212 -4.39 11.31 -5.39
C THR A 212 -4.83 10.26 -6.42
N GLY A 213 -4.44 10.41 -7.70
CA GLY A 213 -4.83 9.46 -8.75
C GLY A 213 -4.26 8.06 -8.53
N THR A 214 -4.82 7.08 -9.24
CA THR A 214 -4.39 5.67 -9.20
C THR A 214 -4.37 5.10 -7.78
N TRP A 215 -5.54 5.10 -7.13
CA TRP A 215 -5.70 4.64 -5.74
C TRP A 215 -4.74 5.37 -4.79
N SER A 216 -4.70 6.70 -4.89
CA SER A 216 -3.82 7.55 -4.09
C SER A 216 -2.34 7.20 -4.23
N GLN A 217 -1.82 7.08 -5.45
CA GLN A 217 -0.38 6.83 -5.71
C GLN A 217 0.28 7.94 -6.55
N ASP A 218 -0.50 8.72 -7.30
CA ASP A 218 0.00 9.74 -8.23
C ASP A 218 0.29 11.10 -7.58
N VAL A 219 1.03 11.07 -6.47
CA VAL A 219 1.40 12.27 -5.71
C VAL A 219 2.28 13.25 -6.49
N GLN A 220 2.97 12.80 -7.54
CA GLN A 220 3.75 13.67 -8.43
C GLN A 220 2.89 14.70 -9.16
N ASP A 221 1.63 14.35 -9.48
CA ASP A 221 0.72 15.24 -10.21
C ASP A 221 0.20 16.34 -9.28
N ALA A 222 -0.11 15.97 -8.03
CA ALA A 222 -0.42 16.93 -6.97
C ALA A 222 0.77 17.86 -6.68
N ALA A 223 1.99 17.32 -6.64
CA ALA A 223 3.20 18.13 -6.45
C ALA A 223 3.45 19.13 -7.60
N ALA A 224 3.04 18.80 -8.82
CA ALA A 224 3.16 19.68 -9.98
C ALA A 224 2.08 20.78 -10.00
N SER A 225 0.94 20.55 -9.35
CA SER A 225 -0.22 21.44 -9.34
C SER A 225 -0.90 21.45 -7.97
N PRO A 226 -0.24 21.93 -6.90
CA PRO A 226 -0.77 21.86 -5.54
C PRO A 226 -2.04 22.71 -5.36
N LEU A 227 -2.81 22.39 -4.32
CA LEU A 227 -3.92 23.22 -3.82
C LEU A 227 -3.38 24.45 -3.07
N ASP A 228 -4.17 25.50 -3.07
CA ASP A 228 -3.80 26.81 -2.49
C ASP A 228 -4.00 26.87 -0.96
N ASP A 229 -4.77 25.93 -0.39
CA ASP A 229 -5.01 25.85 1.05
C ASP A 229 -3.72 25.45 1.79
N PRO A 230 -3.29 26.23 2.80
CA PRO A 230 -2.00 26.02 3.44
C PRO A 230 -1.98 24.81 4.38
N ASN A 231 -3.15 24.26 4.74
CA ASN A 231 -3.27 23.15 5.69
C ASN A 231 -3.77 21.85 5.05
N VAL A 232 -3.33 21.60 3.80
CA VAL A 232 -3.61 20.38 3.05
C VAL A 232 -2.42 19.41 3.07
N LEU A 233 -2.71 18.13 3.27
CA LEU A 233 -1.82 17.01 2.98
C LEU A 233 -2.37 16.18 1.81
N TYR A 234 -1.49 15.42 1.17
CA TYR A 234 -1.83 14.59 0.01
C TYR A 234 -1.65 13.13 0.38
N ALA A 235 -2.70 12.34 0.14
CA ALA A 235 -2.69 10.92 0.48
C ALA A 235 -1.75 10.16 -0.45
N VAL A 236 -0.96 9.26 0.15
CA VAL A 236 -0.29 8.18 -0.59
C VAL A 236 -0.60 6.85 0.05
N HIS A 237 -1.21 5.93 -0.68
CA HIS A 237 -1.51 4.58 -0.20
C HIS A 237 -0.54 3.56 -0.76
N PHE A 238 -0.18 2.58 0.07
CA PHE A 238 0.65 1.47 -0.38
C PHE A 238 0.28 0.16 0.30
N TYR A 239 0.53 -0.91 -0.43
CA TYR A 239 0.40 -2.29 0.04
C TYR A 239 1.72 -2.99 -0.17
N ALA A 240 2.31 -3.50 0.91
CA ALA A 240 3.71 -3.91 0.99
C ALA A 240 4.07 -5.09 0.06
N GLY A 241 3.08 -5.90 -0.33
CA GLY A 241 3.23 -6.98 -1.32
C GLY A 241 3.25 -6.54 -2.78
N THR A 242 2.93 -5.27 -3.05
CA THR A 242 2.76 -4.74 -4.42
C THR A 242 3.64 -3.51 -4.67
N HIS A 243 3.76 -2.64 -3.68
CA HIS A 243 4.38 -1.33 -3.83
C HIS A 243 5.74 -1.30 -3.12
N GLY A 244 6.76 -0.78 -3.80
CA GLY A 244 8.15 -0.83 -3.35
C GLY A 244 8.91 0.48 -3.50
N ALA A 245 10.19 0.39 -3.87
CA ALA A 245 11.09 1.54 -3.97
C ALA A 245 10.57 2.66 -4.89
N TRP A 246 9.93 2.30 -6.00
CA TRP A 246 9.42 3.28 -6.98
C TRP A 246 8.43 4.28 -6.35
N LEU A 247 7.54 3.82 -5.45
CA LEU A 247 6.56 4.70 -4.80
C LEU A 247 7.22 5.51 -3.69
N ARG A 248 8.21 4.95 -3.00
CA ARG A 248 9.07 5.69 -2.04
C ARG A 248 9.82 6.84 -2.71
N GLU A 249 10.43 6.58 -3.87
CA GLU A 249 11.13 7.59 -4.68
C GLU A 249 10.19 8.69 -5.17
N ARG A 250 8.96 8.33 -5.53
CA ARG A 250 7.91 9.27 -5.91
C ARG A 250 7.47 10.16 -4.75
N ILE A 251 7.30 9.60 -3.55
CA ILE A 251 7.04 10.36 -2.31
C ILE A 251 8.19 11.34 -2.03
N ASP A 252 9.44 10.90 -2.18
CA ASP A 252 10.62 11.75 -2.01
C ASP A 252 10.63 12.91 -3.00
N ALA A 253 10.37 12.63 -4.27
CA ALA A 253 10.33 13.64 -5.32
C ALA A 253 9.21 14.68 -5.09
N ALA A 254 8.03 14.26 -4.62
CA ALA A 254 6.94 15.15 -4.27
C ALA A 254 7.28 16.00 -3.02
N SER A 255 7.83 15.37 -1.98
CA SER A 255 8.25 16.04 -0.75
C SER A 255 9.35 17.07 -0.99
N ALA A 256 10.28 16.79 -1.92
CA ALA A 256 11.34 17.72 -2.32
C ALA A 256 10.79 18.99 -3.00
N LYS A 257 9.58 18.93 -3.57
CA LYS A 257 8.84 20.09 -4.11
C LYS A 257 8.01 20.83 -3.03
N GLY A 258 8.14 20.44 -1.77
CA GLY A 258 7.44 21.05 -0.63
C GLY A 258 6.06 20.48 -0.34
N LEU A 259 5.66 19.40 -1.01
CA LEU A 259 4.35 18.78 -0.81
C LEU A 259 4.30 18.01 0.53
N ALA A 260 3.28 18.26 1.35
CA ALA A 260 3.06 17.53 2.59
C ALA A 260 2.33 16.21 2.33
N VAL A 261 3.01 15.08 2.56
CA VAL A 261 2.44 13.74 2.33
C VAL A 261 1.93 13.13 3.64
N PHE A 262 0.78 12.46 3.58
CA PHE A 262 0.25 11.61 4.65
C PHE A 262 -0.06 10.23 4.07
N VAL A 263 0.34 9.14 4.73
CA VAL A 263 -0.05 7.78 4.33
C VAL A 263 -1.32 7.40 5.09
N SER A 264 -2.49 7.83 4.62
CA SER A 264 -3.76 7.63 5.35
C SER A 264 -4.24 6.19 5.30
N GLU A 265 -3.67 5.39 4.41
CA GLU A 265 -3.89 3.94 4.37
C GLU A 265 -2.63 3.20 3.91
N TRP A 266 -2.31 2.09 4.60
CA TRP A 266 -1.37 1.11 4.07
C TRP A 266 -1.60 -0.30 4.63
N GLY A 267 -1.36 -1.33 3.81
CA GLY A 267 -1.51 -2.74 4.19
C GLY A 267 -0.18 -3.50 4.25
N THR A 268 -0.08 -4.47 5.16
CA THR A 268 1.02 -5.46 5.14
C THR A 268 0.83 -6.48 4.02
N SER A 269 -0.35 -6.57 3.42
CA SER A 269 -0.70 -7.48 2.33
C SER A 269 -0.22 -6.96 0.95
N ASP A 270 -0.55 -7.70 -0.11
CA ASP A 270 -0.65 -7.12 -1.44
C ASP A 270 -1.89 -6.21 -1.58
N ALA A 271 -2.01 -5.53 -2.72
CA ALA A 271 -3.08 -4.55 -2.98
C ALA A 271 -4.50 -5.13 -2.98
N SER A 272 -4.67 -6.46 -3.01
CA SER A 272 -5.99 -7.09 -2.89
C SER A 272 -6.48 -7.16 -1.44
N GLY A 273 -5.60 -6.92 -0.46
CA GLY A 273 -5.84 -7.20 0.96
C GLY A 273 -5.56 -8.65 1.37
N ASN A 274 -5.49 -9.59 0.42
CA ASN A 274 -5.54 -11.03 0.72
C ASN A 274 -4.17 -11.72 0.78
N GLY A 275 -3.23 -11.39 -0.10
CA GLY A 275 -1.92 -12.04 -0.10
C GLY A 275 -0.99 -11.47 0.97
N GLY A 276 -0.17 -12.32 1.62
CA GLY A 276 0.82 -11.91 2.62
C GLY A 276 0.56 -12.49 4.02
N PRO A 277 0.98 -11.80 5.11
CA PRO A 277 1.59 -10.46 5.13
C PRO A 277 3.07 -10.44 4.72
N TYR A 278 3.50 -9.36 4.07
CA TYR A 278 4.85 -9.10 3.56
C TYR A 278 5.67 -8.24 4.55
N LEU A 279 6.00 -8.82 5.71
CA LEU A 279 6.53 -8.07 6.86
C LEU A 279 7.90 -7.40 6.62
N THR A 280 8.77 -7.99 5.79
CA THR A 280 10.06 -7.37 5.46
C THR A 280 9.86 -6.08 4.64
N PRO A 281 9.13 -6.09 3.51
CA PRO A 281 8.72 -4.86 2.84
C PRO A 281 7.96 -3.87 3.74
N SER A 282 7.07 -4.34 4.62
CA SER A 282 6.37 -3.46 5.58
C SER A 282 7.34 -2.74 6.52
N ARG A 283 8.42 -3.41 6.94
CA ARG A 283 9.47 -2.79 7.77
C ARG A 283 10.26 -1.74 6.98
N GLU A 284 10.62 -2.02 5.74
CA GLU A 284 11.27 -1.03 4.87
C GLU A 284 10.43 0.24 4.70
N TRP A 285 9.13 0.07 4.49
CA TRP A 285 8.18 1.18 4.38
C TRP A 285 8.07 1.97 5.67
N THR A 286 7.82 1.30 6.80
CA THR A 286 7.68 1.99 8.09
C THR A 286 8.97 2.70 8.52
N ASP A 287 10.16 2.13 8.24
CA ASP A 287 11.45 2.79 8.45
C ASP A 287 11.64 4.00 7.51
N PHE A 288 11.21 3.88 6.25
CA PHE A 288 11.22 4.99 5.29
C PHE A 288 10.37 6.17 5.77
N LEU A 289 9.17 5.90 6.29
CA LEU A 289 8.24 6.91 6.80
C LEU A 289 8.75 7.55 8.08
N ASP A 290 9.28 6.75 9.00
CA ASP A 290 9.87 7.22 10.26
C ASP A 290 11.05 8.17 10.01
N LYS A 291 11.94 7.82 9.08
CA LYS A 291 13.08 8.68 8.70
C LYS A 291 12.63 10.04 8.13
N ARG A 292 11.42 10.12 7.58
CA ARG A 292 10.87 11.32 6.93
C ARG A 292 9.87 12.07 7.79
N GLY A 293 9.51 11.53 8.96
CA GLY A 293 8.43 12.05 9.79
C GLY A 293 7.09 12.06 9.06
N ILE A 294 6.85 11.09 8.17
CA ILE A 294 5.57 10.97 7.46
C ILE A 294 4.62 10.15 8.33
N SER A 295 3.47 10.75 8.65
CA SER A 295 2.40 10.10 9.39
C SER A 295 1.76 8.97 8.60
N TRP A 296 1.29 7.94 9.30
CA TRP A 296 0.68 6.78 8.66
C TRP A 296 -0.44 6.13 9.47
N VAL A 297 -1.35 5.45 8.77
CA VAL A 297 -2.43 4.66 9.35
C VAL A 297 -2.53 3.31 8.63
N ASN A 298 -2.50 2.21 9.39
CA ASN A 298 -2.56 0.85 8.83
C ASN A 298 -4.00 0.37 8.56
N TRP A 299 -4.19 -0.36 7.46
CA TRP A 299 -5.39 -1.13 7.13
C TRP A 299 -5.25 -2.61 7.57
N SER A 300 -6.15 -3.20 8.37
CA SER A 300 -7.30 -2.57 9.06
C SER A 300 -7.65 -3.25 10.39
N LEU A 301 -8.36 -2.52 11.25
CA LEU A 301 -8.99 -3.03 12.47
C LEU A 301 -10.28 -3.79 12.11
N ALA A 302 -10.13 -5.08 11.82
CA ALA A 302 -11.20 -6.03 11.60
C ALA A 302 -10.71 -7.45 11.87
N ASP A 303 -11.64 -8.39 12.01
CA ASP A 303 -11.39 -9.83 12.04
C ASP A 303 -11.76 -10.54 10.72
N LYS A 304 -11.83 -9.76 9.63
CA LYS A 304 -12.01 -10.27 8.27
C LYS A 304 -10.91 -11.28 7.95
N GLN A 305 -11.28 -12.35 7.26
CA GLN A 305 -10.33 -13.39 6.85
C GLN A 305 -9.51 -12.94 5.63
N GLU A 306 -8.65 -11.96 5.83
CA GLU A 306 -7.70 -11.42 4.84
C GLU A 306 -6.35 -11.12 5.51
N ALA A 307 -5.26 -11.03 4.75
CA ALA A 307 -3.92 -10.89 5.30
C ALA A 307 -3.66 -9.52 5.96
N SER A 308 -4.35 -8.46 5.54
CA SER A 308 -4.26 -7.11 6.11
C SER A 308 -4.91 -6.98 7.48
N ALA A 309 -5.99 -7.72 7.74
CA ALA A 309 -6.78 -7.59 8.96
C ALA A 309 -5.94 -7.81 10.23
N ALA A 310 -6.02 -6.89 11.19
CA ALA A 310 -5.19 -6.91 12.39
C ALA A 310 -5.62 -7.96 13.42
N LEU A 311 -6.88 -8.39 13.38
CA LEU A 311 -7.47 -9.29 14.38
C LEU A 311 -7.78 -10.64 13.76
N ARG A 312 -7.75 -11.69 14.59
CA ARG A 312 -8.24 -13.02 14.20
C ARG A 312 -9.76 -13.13 14.44
N PRO A 313 -10.46 -14.01 13.70
CA PRO A 313 -11.89 -14.25 13.90
C PRO A 313 -12.27 -14.47 15.37
N GLY A 314 -13.27 -13.74 15.83
CA GLY A 314 -13.78 -13.85 17.21
C GLY A 314 -13.08 -12.98 18.24
N ALA A 315 -12.08 -12.18 17.84
CA ALA A 315 -11.48 -11.18 18.72
C ALA A 315 -12.54 -10.20 19.25
N SER A 316 -12.46 -9.87 20.55
CA SER A 316 -13.37 -8.94 21.24
C SER A 316 -13.57 -7.64 20.47
N LYS A 317 -14.82 -7.15 20.37
CA LYS A 317 -15.12 -5.85 19.72
C LYS A 317 -14.65 -4.64 20.53
N ASN A 318 -14.33 -4.82 21.82
CA ASN A 318 -14.04 -3.75 22.78
C ASN A 318 -12.55 -3.62 23.16
N GLY A 319 -11.64 -4.27 22.42
CA GLY A 319 -10.23 -4.36 22.81
C GLY A 319 -9.95 -5.46 23.83
N GLY A 320 -8.81 -5.34 24.53
CA GLY A 320 -8.33 -6.36 25.47
C GLY A 320 -7.64 -7.56 24.81
N TRP A 321 -7.21 -7.41 23.55
CA TRP A 321 -6.69 -8.52 22.74
C TRP A 321 -5.36 -9.05 23.25
N THR A 322 -5.34 -10.36 23.45
CA THR A 322 -4.13 -11.15 23.66
C THR A 322 -3.34 -11.30 22.35
N ALA A 323 -2.06 -11.68 22.46
CA ALA A 323 -1.23 -11.94 21.28
C ALA A 323 -1.79 -13.05 20.36
N SER A 324 -2.59 -13.98 20.89
CA SER A 324 -3.26 -15.03 20.12
C SER A 324 -4.47 -14.54 19.33
N GLU A 325 -5.06 -13.42 19.71
CA GLU A 325 -6.21 -12.80 19.02
C GLU A 325 -5.75 -11.82 17.93
N LEU A 326 -4.46 -11.52 17.84
CA LEU A 326 -3.87 -10.72 16.78
C LEU A 326 -3.42 -11.59 15.61
N SER A 327 -3.69 -11.13 14.39
CA SER A 327 -3.07 -11.69 13.19
C SER A 327 -1.57 -11.38 13.15
N GLU A 328 -0.82 -11.95 12.20
CA GLU A 328 0.59 -11.59 12.02
C GLU A 328 0.75 -10.12 11.56
N SER A 329 -0.21 -9.59 10.79
CA SER A 329 -0.30 -8.15 10.46
C SER A 329 -0.46 -7.32 11.73
N GLY A 330 -1.46 -7.65 12.57
CA GLY A 330 -1.75 -6.91 13.79
C GLY A 330 -0.59 -6.91 14.79
N LYS A 331 0.10 -8.05 14.95
CA LYS A 331 1.30 -8.14 15.80
C LYS A 331 2.40 -7.19 15.32
N PHE A 332 2.66 -7.17 14.01
CA PHE A 332 3.68 -6.31 13.41
C PHE A 332 3.32 -4.82 13.58
N VAL A 333 2.09 -4.45 13.27
CA VAL A 333 1.63 -3.05 13.35
C VAL A 333 1.67 -2.54 14.79
N ARG A 334 1.24 -3.37 15.75
CA ARG A 334 1.36 -3.10 17.18
C ARG A 334 2.82 -2.87 17.61
N GLU A 335 3.76 -3.70 17.15
CA GLU A 335 5.19 -3.51 17.40
C GLU A 335 5.66 -2.14 16.87
N ARG A 336 5.31 -1.81 15.61
CA ARG A 336 5.72 -0.56 14.95
C ARG A 336 5.17 0.70 15.62
N MET A 337 3.93 0.68 16.11
CA MET A 337 3.37 1.84 16.83
C MET A 337 4.01 2.01 18.21
N ARG A 338 4.25 0.92 18.95
CA ARG A 338 4.88 0.98 20.28
C ARG A 338 6.35 1.44 20.25
N ALA A 339 7.06 1.18 19.16
CA ALA A 339 8.48 1.56 19.01
C ALA A 339 8.73 3.09 19.06
N GLY A 340 7.70 3.93 18.89
CA GLY A 340 7.82 5.41 18.84
C GLY A 340 7.73 6.16 20.17
N THR A 341 7.64 5.49 21.32
CA THR A 341 7.38 6.13 22.65
C THR A 341 8.62 6.58 23.42
N SER A 342 9.83 6.29 22.93
CA SER A 342 11.04 6.82 23.55
C SER A 342 11.33 8.21 22.98
N GLY A 343 10.90 9.25 23.70
CA GLY A 343 11.17 10.64 23.35
C GLY A 343 12.66 10.89 23.11
N SER A 344 12.95 11.73 22.11
CA SER A 344 14.21 12.45 21.86
C SER A 344 15.47 11.87 22.53
N GLY A 345 16.20 11.03 21.83
CA GLY A 345 17.55 10.67 22.25
C GLY A 345 18.20 9.58 21.42
N GLY A 346 18.68 9.93 20.22
CA GLY A 346 19.68 9.17 19.48
C GLY A 346 19.25 7.77 19.02
N ALA A 347 19.37 7.51 17.72
CA ALA A 347 19.53 6.13 17.25
C ALA A 347 20.61 5.47 18.12
N THR A 348 20.26 4.45 18.91
CA THR A 348 21.25 3.65 19.61
C THR A 348 22.01 2.88 18.55
N SER A 349 23.06 3.51 18.05
CA SER A 349 24.11 2.84 17.30
C SER A 349 24.54 1.64 18.15
N PRO A 350 24.61 0.42 17.58
CA PRO A 350 24.97 -0.76 18.35
C PRO A 350 26.28 -0.49 19.10
N SER A 351 26.34 -0.80 20.41
CA SER A 351 27.52 -0.53 21.25
C SER A 351 28.66 -1.50 20.98
N THR A 352 28.39 -2.61 20.28
CA THR A 352 29.35 -3.67 19.94
C THR A 352 29.15 -4.17 18.50
N VAL A 353 30.17 -4.83 17.95
CA VAL A 353 30.02 -5.59 16.70
C VAL A 353 29.01 -6.75 16.86
N PRO A 354 28.37 -7.24 15.78
CA PRO A 354 27.41 -8.33 15.87
C PRO A 354 28.05 -9.66 16.32
N GLY A 355 27.24 -10.58 16.85
CA GLY A 355 27.69 -11.91 17.24
C GLY A 355 28.10 -12.82 16.06
N GLN A 356 28.70 -13.97 16.37
CA GLN A 356 29.08 -14.96 15.35
C GLN A 356 27.84 -15.51 14.62
N VAL A 357 27.89 -15.57 13.30
CA VAL A 357 26.84 -16.20 12.46
C VAL A 357 26.78 -17.71 12.74
N GLN A 358 25.57 -18.21 13.04
CA GLN A 358 25.29 -19.63 13.27
C GLN A 358 24.47 -20.22 12.11
N GLY A 359 24.45 -21.56 12.03
CA GLY A 359 23.59 -22.26 11.07
C GLY A 359 23.94 -22.05 9.60
N LEU A 360 25.17 -21.63 9.29
CA LEU A 360 25.62 -21.52 7.91
C LEU A 360 25.54 -22.90 7.23
N THR A 361 24.89 -22.95 6.08
CA THR A 361 24.78 -24.11 5.20
C THR A 361 25.17 -23.72 3.77
N ALA A 362 25.65 -24.68 3.00
CA ALA A 362 26.01 -24.50 1.59
C ALA A 362 25.41 -25.63 0.74
N LYS A 363 24.63 -25.27 -0.26
CA LYS A 363 24.01 -26.19 -1.22
C LYS A 363 24.65 -26.01 -2.59
N ALA A 364 25.35 -27.04 -3.06
CA ALA A 364 25.94 -27.05 -4.39
C ALA A 364 24.85 -27.12 -5.48
N GLY A 365 24.99 -26.32 -6.54
CA GLY A 365 24.22 -26.40 -7.77
C GLY A 365 25.14 -26.43 -8.99
N SER A 366 24.57 -26.41 -10.20
CA SER A 366 25.38 -26.26 -11.42
C SER A 366 25.92 -24.84 -11.52
N ALA A 367 27.25 -24.72 -11.52
CA ALA A 367 27.99 -23.47 -11.57
C ALA A 367 27.60 -22.45 -10.48
N LYS A 368 27.14 -22.94 -9.32
CA LYS A 368 26.80 -22.08 -8.18
C LYS A 368 26.86 -22.81 -6.84
N VAL A 369 26.93 -22.03 -5.76
CA VAL A 369 26.67 -22.48 -4.39
C VAL A 369 25.65 -21.54 -3.73
N ASP A 370 24.54 -22.09 -3.25
CA ASP A 370 23.55 -21.35 -2.47
C ASP A 370 23.89 -21.46 -0.98
N LEU A 371 24.16 -20.33 -0.33
CA LEU A 371 24.45 -20.22 1.10
C LEU A 371 23.24 -19.69 1.86
N GLN A 372 22.98 -20.23 3.04
CA GLN A 372 21.96 -19.74 3.96
C GLN A 372 22.46 -19.84 5.40
N TRP A 373 22.11 -18.87 6.25
CA TRP A 373 22.47 -18.84 7.67
C TRP A 373 21.36 -18.21 8.53
N THR A 374 21.52 -18.28 9.86
CA THR A 374 20.60 -17.61 10.79
C THR A 374 20.94 -16.13 10.90
N ALA A 375 19.93 -15.26 10.75
CA ALA A 375 20.11 -13.82 10.89
C ALA A 375 20.62 -13.45 12.29
N VAL A 376 21.61 -12.56 12.36
CA VAL A 376 22.25 -12.12 13.62
C VAL A 376 21.63 -10.79 14.07
N SER A 377 21.16 -10.74 15.32
CA SER A 377 20.67 -9.50 15.93
C SER A 377 21.77 -8.43 15.95
N GLY A 378 21.43 -7.20 15.56
CA GLY A 378 22.36 -6.06 15.50
C GLY A 378 23.29 -6.04 14.28
N ALA A 379 23.10 -6.93 13.29
CA ALA A 379 23.82 -6.92 12.02
C ALA A 379 23.13 -6.04 10.97
N ASP A 380 23.86 -5.09 10.39
CA ASP A 380 23.39 -4.28 9.26
C ASP A 380 23.67 -4.97 7.91
N SER A 381 24.62 -5.90 7.88
CA SER A 381 25.02 -6.66 6.69
C SER A 381 25.87 -7.89 7.04
N TYR A 382 26.21 -8.68 6.03
CA TYR A 382 27.11 -9.82 6.14
C TYR A 382 28.23 -9.71 5.11
N THR A 383 29.40 -10.23 5.49
CA THR A 383 30.55 -10.45 4.61
C THR A 383 30.69 -11.94 4.37
N VAL A 384 30.52 -12.34 3.11
CA VAL A 384 30.73 -13.71 2.65
C VAL A 384 32.18 -13.84 2.18
N LYS A 385 32.89 -14.81 2.75
CA LYS A 385 34.27 -15.15 2.40
C LYS A 385 34.29 -16.54 1.79
N ARG A 386 35.13 -16.72 0.76
CA ARG A 386 35.31 -17.98 0.04
C ARG A 386 36.79 -18.34 -0.03
N ALA A 387 37.11 -19.60 0.21
CA ALA A 387 38.38 -20.21 -0.14
C ALA A 387 38.16 -21.26 -1.22
N LEU A 388 39.10 -21.34 -2.17
CA LEU A 388 39.19 -22.45 -3.11
C LEU A 388 39.97 -23.58 -2.41
N GLY A 389 39.33 -24.73 -2.19
CA GLY A 389 39.86 -25.82 -1.36
C GLY A 389 39.99 -25.40 0.11
N GLY A 390 40.97 -25.99 0.82
CA GLY A 390 41.29 -25.71 2.23
C GLY A 390 42.22 -24.51 2.50
N GLY A 391 42.33 -23.58 1.54
CA GLY A 391 43.31 -22.49 1.56
C GLY A 391 42.84 -21.17 2.18
N THR A 392 43.53 -20.08 1.86
CA THR A 392 43.26 -18.72 2.34
C THR A 392 41.88 -18.21 1.88
N TYR A 393 41.12 -17.61 2.80
CA TYR A 393 39.82 -17.00 2.50
C TYR A 393 39.97 -15.61 1.90
N SER A 394 39.30 -15.38 0.78
CA SER A 394 39.11 -14.04 0.19
C SER A 394 37.68 -13.58 0.41
N VAL A 395 37.48 -12.26 0.53
CA VAL A 395 36.14 -11.67 0.55
C VAL A 395 35.50 -11.88 -0.82
N LEU A 396 34.40 -12.62 -0.84
CA LEU A 396 33.60 -12.84 -2.04
C LEU A 396 32.57 -11.74 -2.22
N LYS A 397 31.90 -11.35 -1.11
CA LYS A 397 30.92 -10.26 -1.11
C LYS A 397 30.83 -9.59 0.25
N GLN A 398 30.82 -8.27 0.28
CA GLN A 398 30.46 -7.46 1.44
C GLN A 398 29.08 -6.83 1.26
N GLY A 399 28.46 -6.44 2.37
CA GLY A 399 27.20 -5.69 2.34
C GLY A 399 25.96 -6.54 2.06
N VAL A 400 26.05 -7.87 2.16
CA VAL A 400 24.89 -8.76 1.96
C VAL A 400 23.85 -8.45 3.04
N LYS A 401 22.62 -8.07 2.65
CA LYS A 401 21.59 -7.63 3.62
C LYS A 401 20.71 -8.76 4.14
N GLN A 402 20.60 -9.84 3.39
CA GLN A 402 19.80 -11.01 3.74
C GLN A 402 20.67 -12.09 4.39
N ALA A 403 20.07 -13.01 5.15
CA ALA A 403 20.77 -14.15 5.75
C ALA A 403 20.98 -15.32 4.76
N ALA A 404 21.21 -14.97 3.49
CA ALA A 404 21.44 -15.88 2.38
C ALA A 404 22.27 -15.20 1.29
N PHE A 405 23.01 -16.00 0.52
CA PHE A 405 23.80 -15.52 -0.59
C PHE A 405 24.07 -16.64 -1.61
N THR A 406 23.85 -16.38 -2.89
CA THR A 406 24.25 -17.29 -3.96
C THR A 406 25.60 -16.87 -4.54
N ASP A 407 26.59 -17.74 -4.43
CA ASP A 407 27.84 -17.63 -5.16
C ASP A 407 27.65 -18.16 -6.59
N SER A 408 27.26 -17.27 -7.50
CA SER A 408 27.12 -17.57 -8.93
C SER A 408 28.46 -17.61 -9.68
N THR A 409 29.58 -17.39 -9.00
CA THR A 409 30.92 -17.46 -9.58
C THR A 409 31.61 -18.80 -9.31
N ALA A 410 30.92 -19.72 -8.61
CA ALA A 410 31.46 -21.01 -8.23
C ALA A 410 31.46 -21.97 -9.43
N GLU A 411 32.63 -22.33 -9.95
CA GLU A 411 32.73 -23.26 -11.07
C GLU A 411 32.52 -24.73 -10.66
N ASN A 412 31.96 -25.52 -11.58
CA ASN A 412 31.78 -26.96 -11.42
C ASN A 412 33.12 -27.70 -11.28
N GLY A 413 33.14 -28.76 -10.47
CA GLY A 413 34.33 -29.58 -10.22
C GLY A 413 35.33 -28.97 -9.24
N LYS A 414 35.14 -27.73 -8.78
CA LYS A 414 35.96 -27.09 -7.75
C LYS A 414 35.32 -27.28 -6.37
N SER A 415 36.16 -27.44 -5.34
CA SER A 415 35.70 -27.49 -3.95
C SER A 415 35.88 -26.12 -3.31
N TYR A 416 34.82 -25.57 -2.73
CA TYR A 416 34.84 -24.28 -2.06
C TYR A 416 34.53 -24.42 -0.59
N ARG A 417 35.14 -23.56 0.23
CA ARG A 417 34.81 -23.38 1.64
C ARG A 417 34.31 -21.96 1.88
N TYR A 418 33.26 -21.81 2.67
CA TYR A 418 32.63 -20.53 2.95
C TYR A 418 32.61 -20.22 4.45
N LYS A 419 32.79 -18.94 4.76
CA LYS A 419 32.57 -18.35 6.08
C LYS A 419 31.78 -17.06 5.92
N VAL A 420 30.97 -16.73 6.92
CA VAL A 420 30.19 -15.50 6.93
C VAL A 420 30.40 -14.76 8.24
N ALA A 421 30.69 -13.46 8.16
CA ALA A 421 30.74 -12.57 9.32
C ALA A 421 29.61 -11.54 9.22
N ALA A 422 28.85 -11.39 10.30
CA ALA A 422 27.88 -10.29 10.44
C ALA A 422 28.63 -8.97 10.70
N ALA A 423 28.14 -7.86 10.19
CA ALA A 423 28.76 -6.55 10.33
C ALA A 423 27.73 -5.44 10.56
N ASN A 424 28.12 -4.43 11.32
CA ASN A 424 27.34 -3.21 11.54
C ASN A 424 28.26 -1.98 11.52
N ALA A 425 27.73 -0.80 11.85
CA ALA A 425 28.50 0.45 11.93
C ALA A 425 29.73 0.41 12.88
N LYS A 426 29.84 -0.56 13.80
CA LYS A 426 31.02 -0.77 14.67
C LYS A 426 32.07 -1.71 14.08
N GLY A 427 31.78 -2.39 12.97
CA GLY A 427 32.68 -3.31 12.30
C GLY A 427 32.10 -4.72 12.15
N ALA A 428 32.94 -5.63 11.68
CA ALA A 428 32.59 -7.03 11.50
C ALA A 428 32.78 -7.82 12.80
N GLY A 429 31.80 -8.67 13.12
CA GLY A 429 31.89 -9.70 14.15
C GLY A 429 32.72 -10.91 13.71
N PRO A 430 32.82 -11.95 14.55
CA PRO A 430 33.58 -13.16 14.24
C PRO A 430 33.01 -13.92 13.03
N ASP A 431 33.90 -14.57 12.26
CA ASP A 431 33.50 -15.48 11.17
C ASP A 431 32.72 -16.68 11.73
N SER A 432 31.71 -17.14 10.98
CA SER A 432 30.99 -18.39 11.24
C SER A 432 31.92 -19.62 11.28
N LYS A 433 31.38 -20.75 11.74
CA LYS A 433 31.93 -22.06 11.36
C LYS A 433 31.92 -22.19 9.84
N GLU A 434 32.93 -22.86 9.29
CA GLU A 434 33.02 -23.05 7.85
C GLU A 434 32.03 -24.11 7.35
N VAL A 435 31.64 -24.00 6.08
CA VAL A 435 30.96 -25.05 5.33
C VAL A 435 31.63 -25.25 3.98
N ALA A 436 31.52 -26.45 3.42
CA ALA A 436 32.08 -26.79 2.13
C ALA A 436 30.98 -27.12 1.10
N ALA A 437 31.24 -26.82 -0.16
CA ALA A 437 30.38 -27.21 -1.28
C ALA A 437 31.20 -27.47 -2.56
N ASN A 438 30.75 -28.45 -3.35
CA ASN A 438 31.38 -28.84 -4.61
C ASN A 438 30.33 -28.75 -5.73
N PRO A 439 30.21 -27.61 -6.42
CA PRO A 439 29.35 -27.47 -7.60
C PRO A 439 29.66 -28.55 -8.63
N ALA A 440 28.62 -29.08 -9.26
CA ALA A 440 28.76 -30.05 -10.34
C ALA A 440 27.73 -29.76 -11.42
N ALA A 441 28.11 -29.97 -12.67
CA ALA A 441 27.18 -29.88 -13.78
C ALA A 441 26.08 -30.92 -13.59
N SER A 442 24.82 -30.55 -13.79
CA SER A 442 23.77 -31.53 -14.05
C SER A 442 24.18 -32.28 -15.32
N GLY A 443 24.50 -33.56 -15.20
CA GLY A 443 25.13 -34.33 -16.28
C GLY A 443 24.34 -34.27 -17.59
N GLY A 444 25.02 -33.87 -18.67
CA GLY A 444 24.52 -33.93 -20.05
C GLY A 444 25.28 -33.05 -21.06
N GLY A 445 26.34 -33.61 -21.68
CA GLY A 445 26.66 -33.40 -23.11
C GLY A 445 27.34 -32.11 -23.63
N THR A 446 28.68 -32.11 -23.65
CA THR A 446 29.66 -31.63 -24.67
C THR A 446 29.45 -30.38 -25.57
N SER A 447 30.40 -29.44 -25.41
CA SER A 447 31.31 -28.78 -26.40
C SER A 447 30.81 -27.82 -27.51
N GLY A 448 31.25 -26.55 -27.43
CA GLY A 448 31.41 -25.60 -28.55
C GLY A 448 31.66 -24.14 -28.11
N SER A 449 32.80 -23.55 -28.50
CA SER A 449 33.37 -22.25 -28.03
C SER A 449 32.83 -21.00 -28.78
N PRO A 450 33.37 -19.78 -28.60
CA PRO A 450 32.82 -18.66 -27.83
C PRO A 450 32.19 -17.55 -28.70
N GLY A 451 31.04 -17.01 -28.27
CA GLY A 451 30.36 -15.89 -28.92
C GLY A 451 29.92 -14.81 -27.94
N THR A 452 30.30 -13.58 -28.25
CA THR A 452 30.03 -12.24 -27.68
C THR A 452 28.72 -12.10 -26.88
N PRO A 453 28.69 -11.32 -25.76
CA PRO A 453 27.54 -11.27 -24.86
C PRO A 453 26.39 -10.41 -25.42
N PRO A 454 25.13 -10.84 -25.23
CA PRO A 454 24.02 -9.91 -25.10
C PRO A 454 23.33 -10.02 -23.74
N SER A 455 22.92 -8.85 -23.26
CA SER A 455 22.02 -8.62 -22.14
C SER A 455 20.80 -9.55 -22.13
N GLY A 456 20.35 -9.97 -20.95
CA GLY A 456 19.04 -10.59 -20.80
C GLY A 456 18.85 -11.23 -19.43
N GLY A 457 18.48 -10.42 -18.44
CA GLY A 457 17.80 -10.94 -17.24
C GLY A 457 16.46 -11.51 -17.68
N SER A 458 16.44 -12.81 -17.98
CA SER A 458 15.35 -13.49 -18.70
C SER A 458 14.68 -14.59 -17.87
N GLY A 459 15.07 -14.80 -16.61
CA GLY A 459 14.54 -15.88 -15.78
C GLY A 459 13.33 -15.52 -14.90
N ASP A 460 13.19 -14.25 -14.54
CA ASP A 460 12.30 -13.80 -13.46
C ASP A 460 11.30 -12.74 -13.97
N LEU A 461 10.57 -13.02 -15.06
CA LEU A 461 9.55 -12.10 -15.58
C LEU A 461 8.19 -12.77 -15.56
N THR A 462 7.18 -12.06 -15.06
CA THR A 462 5.77 -12.48 -15.09
C THR A 462 4.99 -11.55 -16.03
N LEU A 463 4.25 -12.13 -16.98
CA LEU A 463 3.28 -11.39 -17.78
C LEU A 463 1.90 -11.44 -17.11
N LEU A 464 1.39 -10.27 -16.75
CA LEU A 464 0.04 -10.09 -16.23
C LEU A 464 -0.89 -9.64 -17.35
N TYR A 465 -2.14 -10.07 -17.25
CA TYR A 465 -3.17 -9.88 -18.25
C TYR A 465 -4.52 -9.59 -17.59
N ARG A 466 -5.30 -8.71 -18.23
CA ARG A 466 -6.74 -8.52 -18.00
C ARG A 466 -7.40 -8.05 -19.30
N ILE A 467 -8.73 -8.10 -19.35
CA ILE A 467 -9.54 -7.49 -20.42
C ILE A 467 -10.18 -6.18 -19.94
N LEU A 468 -10.34 -5.21 -20.84
CA LEU A 468 -11.12 -3.99 -20.57
C LEU A 468 -12.61 -4.14 -20.85
N ASP A 469 -12.97 -5.10 -21.69
CA ASP A 469 -14.32 -5.44 -22.07
C ASP A 469 -14.45 -6.97 -22.06
N ASP A 470 -15.59 -7.46 -21.60
CA ASP A 470 -15.92 -8.89 -21.52
C ASP A 470 -17.05 -9.27 -22.51
N ASN A 471 -17.29 -8.42 -23.51
CA ASN A 471 -18.14 -8.71 -24.65
C ASN A 471 -17.33 -9.39 -25.77
N PRO A 472 -17.43 -10.72 -25.95
CA PRO A 472 -16.60 -11.45 -26.92
C PRO A 472 -17.01 -11.23 -28.38
N SER A 473 -18.05 -10.43 -28.65
CA SER A 473 -18.58 -10.19 -30.00
C SER A 473 -18.46 -8.72 -30.44
N ASP A 474 -17.55 -7.95 -29.83
CA ASP A 474 -17.34 -6.54 -30.17
C ASP A 474 -16.47 -6.36 -31.42
N ASN A 475 -16.45 -5.14 -31.97
CA ASN A 475 -15.63 -4.75 -33.10
C ASN A 475 -14.13 -4.53 -32.78
N ALA A 476 -13.72 -4.75 -31.54
CA ALA A 476 -12.33 -4.64 -31.14
C ALA A 476 -11.97 -5.53 -29.95
N LEU A 477 -10.79 -6.15 -30.02
CA LEU A 477 -10.17 -6.87 -28.91
C LEU A 477 -9.49 -5.85 -27.99
N ARG A 478 -9.64 -5.97 -26.67
CA ARG A 478 -9.03 -5.03 -25.69
C ARG A 478 -8.20 -5.70 -24.59
N PRO A 479 -7.11 -6.41 -24.96
CA PRO A 479 -6.20 -6.99 -23.98
C PRO A 479 -5.36 -5.90 -23.31
N VAL A 480 -5.18 -6.02 -22.00
CA VAL A 480 -4.29 -5.15 -21.22
C VAL A 480 -3.19 -5.98 -20.60
N PHE A 481 -1.94 -5.56 -20.81
CA PHE A 481 -0.77 -6.24 -20.29
C PHE A 481 -0.06 -5.42 -19.22
N ASN A 482 0.64 -6.11 -18.33
CA ASN A 482 1.62 -5.52 -17.42
C ASN A 482 2.77 -6.51 -17.23
N ILE A 483 4.01 -6.05 -17.47
CA ILE A 483 5.22 -6.86 -17.35
C ILE A 483 5.81 -6.62 -15.96
N ARG A 484 5.80 -7.66 -15.13
CA ARG A 484 6.46 -7.65 -13.82
C ARG A 484 7.87 -8.21 -13.93
N ASN A 485 8.85 -7.41 -13.51
CA ASN A 485 10.24 -7.83 -13.40
C ASN A 485 10.52 -8.29 -11.97
N GLU A 486 10.50 -9.60 -11.76
CA GLU A 486 10.81 -10.24 -10.47
C GLU A 486 12.34 -10.44 -10.29
N GLY A 487 13.13 -10.08 -11.30
CA GLY A 487 14.58 -10.20 -11.31
C GLY A 487 15.31 -9.05 -10.60
N SER A 488 16.61 -9.23 -10.42
CA SER A 488 17.47 -8.29 -9.69
C SER A 488 18.13 -7.20 -10.56
N SER A 489 17.83 -7.14 -11.85
CA SER A 489 18.35 -6.13 -12.78
C SER A 489 17.23 -5.48 -13.59
N PRO A 490 17.33 -4.18 -13.94
CA PRO A 490 16.37 -3.55 -14.83
C PRO A 490 16.24 -4.31 -16.16
N LEU A 491 15.01 -4.45 -16.64
CA LEU A 491 14.67 -4.98 -17.95
C LEU A 491 14.58 -3.81 -18.93
N ASP A 492 15.41 -3.83 -19.97
CA ASP A 492 15.26 -2.95 -21.12
C ASP A 492 14.17 -3.49 -22.04
N LEU A 493 13.13 -2.70 -22.29
CA LEU A 493 11.98 -3.11 -23.08
C LEU A 493 12.27 -3.18 -24.58
N ASN A 494 13.36 -2.57 -25.08
CA ASN A 494 13.72 -2.61 -26.51
C ASN A 494 13.89 -4.03 -27.06
N ASN A 495 14.20 -5.00 -26.19
CA ASN A 495 14.37 -6.40 -26.54
C ASN A 495 13.19 -7.28 -26.14
N VAL A 496 12.05 -6.69 -25.76
CA VAL A 496 10.88 -7.40 -25.24
C VAL A 496 9.76 -7.44 -26.28
N ALA A 497 9.08 -8.57 -26.39
CA ALA A 497 7.87 -8.70 -27.17
C ALA A 497 6.78 -9.50 -26.43
N ILE A 498 5.52 -9.13 -26.63
CA ILE A 498 4.35 -9.88 -26.14
C ILE A 498 3.60 -10.40 -27.37
N ARG A 499 3.22 -11.68 -27.37
CA ARG A 499 2.29 -12.23 -28.36
C ARG A 499 0.94 -12.54 -27.72
N TYR A 500 -0.10 -11.96 -28.31
CA TYR A 500 -1.51 -12.26 -28.02
C TYR A 500 -2.12 -12.95 -29.23
N TYR A 501 -2.67 -14.14 -29.02
CA TYR A 501 -3.16 -15.05 -30.06
C TYR A 501 -4.68 -15.05 -30.11
N TYR A 502 -5.21 -14.88 -31.31
CA TYR A 502 -6.63 -14.74 -31.56
C TYR A 502 -6.99 -15.26 -32.96
N THR A 503 -8.27 -15.42 -33.22
CA THR A 503 -8.80 -15.80 -34.53
C THR A 503 -9.09 -14.53 -35.33
N ASN A 504 -8.57 -14.44 -36.56
CA ASN A 504 -8.95 -13.37 -37.47
C ASN A 504 -10.06 -13.86 -38.38
N GLU A 505 -11.30 -13.73 -37.93
CA GLU A 505 -12.45 -14.23 -38.68
C GLU A 505 -12.60 -13.47 -40.00
N GLY A 506 -12.64 -14.22 -41.09
CA GLY A 506 -12.75 -13.68 -42.44
C GLY A 506 -11.42 -13.17 -43.03
N GLY A 507 -10.30 -13.26 -42.31
CA GLY A 507 -8.98 -12.89 -42.83
C GLY A 507 -8.85 -11.40 -43.17
N VAL A 508 -9.59 -10.54 -42.45
CA VAL A 508 -9.61 -9.09 -42.70
C VAL A 508 -8.32 -8.46 -42.20
N ALA A 509 -7.85 -7.41 -42.87
CA ALA A 509 -6.67 -6.67 -42.43
C ALA A 509 -6.86 -6.10 -41.02
N GLN A 510 -5.80 -6.15 -40.21
CA GLN A 510 -5.83 -5.85 -38.78
C GLN A 510 -5.15 -4.51 -38.49
N ASN A 511 -5.69 -3.75 -37.54
CA ASN A 511 -5.12 -2.51 -37.02
C ASN A 511 -4.88 -2.61 -35.53
N TYR A 512 -3.85 -1.92 -35.04
CA TYR A 512 -3.49 -1.86 -33.62
C TYR A 512 -3.39 -0.42 -33.14
N PHE A 513 -3.93 -0.18 -31.95
CA PHE A 513 -3.73 1.04 -31.18
C PHE A 513 -3.25 0.70 -29.77
N CYS A 514 -2.28 1.46 -29.28
CA CYS A 514 -2.02 1.53 -27.84
C CYS A 514 -2.84 2.71 -27.31
N ASP A 515 -3.96 2.42 -26.65
CA ASP A 515 -4.86 3.47 -26.14
C ASP A 515 -4.22 4.20 -24.95
N TRP A 516 -3.45 3.49 -24.12
CA TRP A 516 -2.67 4.06 -23.03
C TRP A 516 -1.51 3.15 -22.62
N ALA A 517 -0.38 3.73 -22.21
CA ALA A 517 0.67 2.98 -21.52
C ALA A 517 1.48 3.86 -20.57
N GLN A 518 1.77 3.37 -19.36
CA GLN A 518 2.58 4.11 -18.37
C GLN A 518 4.02 4.36 -18.85
N ILE A 519 4.55 3.42 -19.65
CA ILE A 519 5.84 3.55 -20.36
C ILE A 519 5.79 4.47 -21.58
N GLY A 520 4.65 5.10 -21.84
CA GLY A 520 4.37 5.95 -22.99
C GLY A 520 3.80 5.17 -24.18
N ALA A 521 2.57 5.48 -24.60
CA ALA A 521 1.90 4.80 -25.72
C ALA A 521 2.68 4.92 -27.05
N SER A 522 3.42 6.01 -27.26
CA SER A 522 4.30 6.18 -28.42
C SER A 522 5.46 5.20 -28.48
N ASN A 523 5.83 4.59 -27.35
CA ASN A 523 6.88 3.56 -27.29
C ASN A 523 6.35 2.16 -27.63
N VAL A 524 5.03 1.96 -27.67
CA VAL A 524 4.41 0.67 -27.99
C VAL A 524 4.18 0.58 -29.50
N LYS A 525 4.58 -0.55 -30.09
CA LYS A 525 4.49 -0.85 -31.52
C LYS A 525 3.90 -2.25 -31.66
N ALA A 526 3.25 -2.52 -32.78
CA ALA A 526 2.69 -3.84 -33.02
C ALA A 526 2.92 -4.28 -34.47
N THR A 527 3.07 -5.58 -34.64
CA THR A 527 3.06 -6.26 -35.94
C THR A 527 2.15 -7.46 -35.85
N PHE A 528 1.43 -7.74 -36.94
CA PHE A 528 0.58 -8.93 -37.03
C PHE A 528 1.36 -10.08 -37.66
N GLY A 529 1.14 -11.28 -37.16
CA GLY A 529 1.73 -12.50 -37.68
C GLY A 529 0.77 -13.67 -37.55
N ARG A 530 1.20 -14.82 -38.08
CA ARG A 530 0.39 -16.04 -38.10
C ARG A 530 1.13 -17.20 -37.48
N THR A 531 0.42 -18.03 -36.73
CA THR A 531 1.00 -19.21 -36.08
C THR A 531 1.43 -20.22 -37.15
N PRO A 532 2.69 -20.69 -37.15
CA PRO A 532 3.17 -21.66 -38.12
C PRO A 532 2.32 -22.93 -38.15
N GLY A 533 1.84 -23.32 -39.33
CA GLY A 533 1.01 -24.51 -39.51
C GLY A 533 -0.49 -24.30 -39.29
N ALA A 534 -0.94 -23.11 -38.88
CA ALA A 534 -2.37 -22.82 -38.71
C ALA A 534 -3.11 -22.74 -40.08
N PRO A 535 -4.33 -23.31 -40.20
CA PRO A 535 -5.20 -23.11 -41.37
C PRO A 535 -5.43 -21.64 -41.71
N GLU A 536 -5.84 -21.35 -42.94
CA GLU A 536 -6.16 -19.98 -43.38
C GLU A 536 -7.31 -19.41 -42.55
N GLY A 537 -7.02 -18.36 -41.76
CA GLY A 537 -7.94 -17.74 -40.80
C GLY A 537 -7.95 -18.32 -39.37
N ALA A 538 -7.03 -19.22 -38.99
CA ALA A 538 -7.23 -20.07 -37.80
C ALA A 538 -6.25 -19.91 -36.60
N ALA A 539 -5.34 -18.93 -36.57
CA ALA A 539 -4.65 -18.48 -35.33
C ALA A 539 -3.64 -17.39 -35.70
N ASP A 540 -4.11 -16.14 -35.71
CA ASP A 540 -3.25 -14.98 -35.85
C ASP A 540 -2.73 -14.55 -34.47
N TYR A 541 -1.66 -13.75 -34.47
CA TYR A 541 -1.22 -13.06 -33.28
C TYR A 541 -0.89 -11.61 -33.59
N VAL A 542 -1.11 -10.76 -32.60
CA VAL A 542 -0.45 -9.46 -32.54
C VAL A 542 0.80 -9.61 -31.69
N GLU A 543 1.94 -9.20 -32.25
CA GLU A 543 3.21 -9.09 -31.54
C GLU A 543 3.43 -7.63 -31.17
N ILE A 544 3.31 -7.34 -29.88
CA ILE A 544 3.55 -6.02 -29.30
C ILE A 544 5.04 -5.91 -28.94
N ARG A 545 5.71 -4.88 -29.43
CA ARG A 545 7.11 -4.56 -29.18
C ARG A 545 7.25 -3.15 -28.64
N PHE A 546 8.42 -2.85 -28.09
CA PHE A 546 8.71 -1.54 -27.51
C PHE A 546 9.90 -0.88 -28.20
N SER A 547 9.79 0.41 -28.49
CA SER A 547 10.88 1.23 -29.04
C SER A 547 11.64 2.03 -27.97
N GLY A 548 11.31 1.81 -26.70
CA GLY A 548 11.93 2.44 -25.55
C GLY A 548 11.21 2.09 -24.24
N GLY A 549 11.85 2.40 -23.12
CA GLY A 549 11.34 2.14 -21.77
C GLY A 549 12.12 1.06 -21.03
N THR A 550 12.04 1.10 -19.70
CA THR A 550 12.72 0.15 -18.81
C THR A 550 11.78 -0.25 -17.68
N VAL A 551 11.79 -1.53 -17.30
CA VAL A 551 11.13 -2.01 -16.08
C VAL A 551 12.20 -2.24 -15.00
N PRO A 552 12.20 -1.49 -13.90
CA PRO A 552 13.17 -1.67 -12.82
C PRO A 552 13.18 -3.10 -12.26
N ALA A 553 14.29 -3.51 -11.66
CA ALA A 553 14.35 -4.74 -10.86
C ALA A 553 13.28 -4.70 -9.75
N GLY A 554 12.48 -5.76 -9.61
CA GLY A 554 11.35 -5.79 -8.67
C GLY A 554 10.18 -4.86 -9.03
N GLY A 555 10.19 -4.25 -10.23
CA GLY A 555 9.20 -3.29 -10.68
C GLY A 555 8.24 -3.85 -11.73
N GLU A 556 7.34 -2.99 -12.21
CA GLU A 556 6.34 -3.31 -13.22
C GLU A 556 6.35 -2.27 -14.34
N SER A 557 5.93 -2.65 -15.55
CA SER A 557 5.77 -1.70 -16.66
C SER A 557 4.59 -0.74 -16.44
N GLY A 558 3.67 -1.06 -15.53
CA GLY A 558 2.33 -0.48 -15.53
C GLY A 558 1.49 -1.03 -16.69
N GLU A 559 0.27 -0.52 -16.83
CA GLU A 559 -0.64 -1.03 -17.86
C GLU A 559 -0.18 -0.66 -19.26
N ILE A 560 -0.42 -1.58 -20.18
CA ILE A 560 -0.29 -1.42 -21.63
C ILE A 560 -1.66 -1.78 -22.21
N GLN A 561 -2.51 -0.77 -22.37
CA GLN A 561 -3.87 -0.91 -22.89
C GLN A 561 -3.83 -0.98 -24.41
N SER A 562 -4.16 -2.14 -24.94
CA SER A 562 -4.10 -2.44 -26.37
C SER A 562 -5.49 -2.55 -26.95
N ARG A 563 -5.65 -2.09 -28.19
CA ARG A 563 -6.89 -2.25 -28.96
C ARG A 563 -6.56 -2.75 -30.36
N ILE A 564 -7.18 -3.86 -30.73
CA ILE A 564 -7.00 -4.51 -32.05
C ILE A 564 -8.35 -4.51 -32.74
N HIS A 565 -8.43 -4.04 -33.99
CA HIS A 565 -9.67 -4.02 -34.74
C HIS A 565 -9.45 -4.34 -36.23
N LYS A 566 -10.47 -4.92 -36.86
CA LYS A 566 -10.49 -5.16 -38.31
C LYS A 566 -10.53 -3.82 -39.05
N SER A 567 -9.96 -3.75 -40.25
CA SER A 567 -9.97 -2.53 -41.07
C SER A 567 -11.37 -2.07 -41.46
N ASP A 568 -12.34 -2.98 -41.48
CA ASP A 568 -13.75 -2.71 -41.76
C ASP A 568 -14.63 -2.60 -40.51
N TRP A 569 -14.04 -2.72 -39.31
CA TRP A 569 -14.75 -2.71 -38.02
C TRP A 569 -15.82 -3.79 -37.87
N SER A 570 -15.75 -4.88 -38.65
CA SER A 570 -16.59 -6.06 -38.40
C SER A 570 -16.25 -6.68 -37.03
N PRO A 571 -17.23 -7.32 -36.36
CA PRO A 571 -17.04 -7.92 -35.04
C PRO A 571 -16.07 -9.10 -35.05
N TYR A 572 -15.49 -9.39 -33.89
CA TYR A 572 -14.75 -10.64 -33.58
C TYR A 572 -15.66 -11.67 -32.91
N GLU A 573 -15.17 -12.90 -32.75
CA GLU A 573 -15.77 -13.91 -31.86
C GLU A 573 -14.71 -14.46 -30.88
N GLU A 574 -14.44 -13.71 -29.81
CA GLU A 574 -13.30 -13.93 -28.90
C GLU A 574 -13.43 -15.19 -28.02
N SER A 575 -14.64 -15.75 -27.91
CA SER A 575 -14.92 -16.88 -27.00
C SER A 575 -14.08 -18.13 -27.27
N GLY A 576 -13.61 -18.30 -28.52
CA GLY A 576 -12.73 -19.39 -28.95
C GLY A 576 -11.25 -19.03 -28.99
N ASP A 577 -10.89 -17.78 -28.73
CA ASP A 577 -9.54 -17.30 -28.93
C ASP A 577 -8.56 -17.84 -27.89
N TYR A 578 -7.34 -18.13 -28.36
CA TYR A 578 -6.37 -18.78 -27.49
C TYR A 578 -5.98 -17.89 -26.31
N SER A 579 -5.68 -16.61 -26.53
CA SER A 579 -5.29 -15.72 -25.43
C SER A 579 -6.44 -15.12 -24.62
N TYR A 580 -7.67 -15.12 -25.16
CA TYR A 580 -8.83 -14.55 -24.48
C TYR A 580 -9.20 -15.35 -23.22
N ARG A 581 -9.61 -14.64 -22.17
CA ARG A 581 -10.11 -15.24 -20.92
C ARG A 581 -11.31 -14.43 -20.42
N ALA A 582 -12.50 -14.95 -20.70
CA ALA A 582 -13.76 -14.37 -20.23
C ALA A 582 -13.74 -14.12 -18.71
N GLY A 583 -14.28 -12.98 -18.30
CA GLY A 583 -14.37 -12.56 -16.90
C GLY A 583 -13.06 -12.14 -16.24
N GLN A 584 -11.91 -12.14 -16.94
CA GLN A 584 -10.62 -11.72 -16.37
C GLN A 584 -10.48 -10.19 -16.36
N LEU A 585 -11.32 -9.51 -15.58
CA LEU A 585 -11.36 -8.05 -15.44
C LEU A 585 -10.25 -7.48 -14.55
N GLN A 586 -9.61 -8.33 -13.74
CA GLN A 586 -8.50 -7.98 -12.86
C GLN A 586 -7.20 -8.59 -13.38
N PHE A 587 -6.06 -7.95 -13.10
CA PHE A 587 -4.76 -8.49 -13.51
C PHE A 587 -4.49 -9.85 -12.85
N GLY A 588 -4.27 -10.85 -13.70
CA GLY A 588 -3.83 -12.18 -13.31
C GLY A 588 -2.66 -12.63 -14.18
N LYS A 589 -1.89 -13.62 -13.71
CA LYS A 589 -0.87 -14.26 -14.54
C LYS A 589 -1.56 -14.90 -15.75
N THR A 590 -0.98 -14.76 -16.94
CA THR A 590 -1.41 -15.50 -18.12
C THR A 590 -0.32 -16.44 -18.59
N ASP A 591 -0.75 -17.66 -18.92
CA ASP A 591 0.02 -18.68 -19.62
C ASP A 591 -0.36 -18.78 -21.11
N ARG A 592 -1.40 -18.05 -21.53
CA ARG A 592 -1.98 -18.10 -22.89
C ARG A 592 -1.64 -16.89 -23.75
N SER A 593 -0.85 -15.95 -23.23
CA SER A 593 -0.11 -14.96 -24.00
C SER A 593 1.37 -15.09 -23.65
N VAL A 594 2.24 -14.76 -24.60
CA VAL A 594 3.65 -15.17 -24.51
C VAL A 594 4.56 -13.96 -24.44
N LEU A 595 5.45 -13.96 -23.46
CA LEU A 595 6.48 -12.94 -23.30
C LEU A 595 7.81 -13.45 -23.86
N TYR A 596 8.47 -12.61 -24.64
CA TYR A 596 9.78 -12.85 -25.25
C TYR A 596 10.78 -11.81 -24.79
N VAL A 597 12.02 -12.23 -24.56
CA VAL A 597 13.19 -11.35 -24.33
C VAL A 597 14.31 -11.79 -25.26
N GLY A 598 14.81 -10.88 -26.11
CA GLY A 598 15.85 -11.19 -27.08
C GLY A 598 15.47 -12.33 -28.04
N GLY A 599 14.17 -12.45 -28.35
CA GLY A 599 13.63 -13.53 -29.18
C GLY A 599 13.46 -14.89 -28.47
N LYS A 600 13.84 -15.01 -27.19
CA LYS A 600 13.62 -16.22 -26.40
C LYS A 600 12.35 -16.10 -25.58
N ARG A 601 11.54 -17.15 -25.55
CA ARG A 601 10.33 -17.23 -24.73
C ARG A 601 10.70 -17.28 -23.24
N VAL A 602 10.10 -16.42 -22.43
CA VAL A 602 10.35 -16.32 -20.99
C VAL A 602 9.13 -16.63 -20.13
N SER A 603 7.92 -16.41 -20.65
CA SER A 603 6.65 -16.74 -19.98
C SER A 603 5.59 -17.09 -21.01
N GLY A 604 4.61 -17.91 -20.62
CA GLY A 604 3.49 -18.34 -21.46
C GLY A 604 3.82 -19.47 -22.42
N SER A 605 2.78 -19.99 -23.06
CA SER A 605 2.84 -21.04 -24.08
C SER A 605 2.18 -20.59 -25.37
N GLU A 606 2.81 -20.87 -26.50
CA GLU A 606 2.19 -20.69 -27.82
C GLU A 606 1.10 -21.76 -28.02
N PRO A 607 0.03 -21.47 -28.78
CA PRO A 607 -0.95 -22.49 -29.17
C PRO A 607 -0.24 -23.66 -29.88
N GLN A 608 -0.59 -24.89 -29.50
CA GLN A 608 -0.08 -26.08 -30.18
C GLN A 608 -0.87 -26.30 -31.48
N SER A 609 -0.15 -26.72 -32.53
CA SER A 609 -0.67 -27.03 -33.86
C SER A 609 -1.66 -28.18 -33.88
#